data_AF-A0A822E3L0-F1
#
_entry.id   AF-A0A822E3L0-F1
#
_cell.length_a   1.000
_cell.length_b   1.000
_cell.length_c   1.000
_cell.angle_alpha   90.00
_cell.angle_beta   90.00
_cell.angle_gamma   90.00
#
_symmetry.space_group_name_H-M   'P 1'
#
loop_
_entity.id
_entity.type
_entity.pdbx_description
1 polymer ?
#
loop_
_entity_poly.entity_id
_entity_poly.type
_entity_poly.pdbx_seq_one_letter_code
_entity_poly.pdbx_strand_id
1 'polypeptide(L)' 'CINGSKFYYRRRTSGSHCLDDASQVQTESCSCLLTDFECSPGYRRSKDGICLPKSHYILTQDCSCHDNNTLVTKRRGYVK' A
#
# COMPACT_ATOMS: atom_id res chain seq x y z
N CYS A 1 -7.24 8.57 3.78
CA CYS A 1 -5.77 8.67 3.72
C CYS A 1 -5.33 8.19 2.36
N ILE A 2 -4.36 8.85 1.75
CA ILE A 2 -3.83 8.46 0.43
C ILE A 2 -2.41 7.95 0.69
N ASN A 3 -2.13 6.70 0.28
CA ASN A 3 -0.86 6.03 0.50
C ASN A 3 -0.37 6.09 1.97
N GLY A 4 -1.30 5.89 2.92
CA GLY A 4 -0.98 5.92 4.36
C GLY A 4 -0.68 7.30 4.94
N SER A 5 -0.96 8.40 4.22
CA SER A 5 -0.74 9.76 4.71
C SER A 5 -1.93 10.70 4.42
N LYS A 6 -2.03 11.77 5.22
CA LYS A 6 -2.85 12.94 4.93
C LYS A 6 -1.92 14.14 4.75
N PHE A 7 -2.21 14.93 3.73
CA PHE A 7 -1.49 16.17 3.45
C PHE A 7 -2.41 17.35 3.62
N TYR A 8 -1.96 18.37 4.34
CA TYR A 8 -2.69 19.61 4.54
C TYR A 8 -1.93 20.73 3.81
N TYR A 9 -2.60 21.28 2.80
CA TYR A 9 -2.06 22.36 1.96
C TYR A 9 -2.69 23.69 2.38
N ARG A 10 -1.85 24.70 2.56
CA ARG A 10 -2.32 26.08 2.66
C ARG A 10 -2.71 26.55 1.26
N ARG A 11 -3.95 27.03 1.13
CA ARG A 11 -4.45 27.61 -0.12
C ARG A 11 -4.64 29.10 0.09
N ARG A 12 -4.34 29.88 -0.94
CA ARG A 12 -4.62 31.30 -0.96
C ARG A 12 -6.13 31.55 -0.83
N THR A 13 -6.50 32.52 0.00
CA THR A 13 -7.90 32.93 0.17
C THR A 13 -8.41 33.54 -1.14
N SER A 14 -9.62 33.16 -1.55
CA SER A 14 -10.26 33.72 -2.75
C SER A 14 -10.41 35.24 -2.63
N GLY A 15 -10.09 35.97 -3.70
CA GLY A 15 -10.16 37.44 -3.74
C GLY A 15 -9.03 38.17 -3.00
N SER A 16 -8.07 37.47 -2.40
CA SER A 16 -6.89 38.11 -1.83
C SER A 16 -5.90 38.50 -2.93
N HIS A 17 -5.34 39.71 -2.87
CA HIS A 17 -4.34 40.23 -3.80
C HIS A 17 -2.99 40.49 -3.10
N CYS A 18 -2.45 39.46 -2.45
CA CYS A 18 -1.14 39.51 -1.77
C CYS A 18 -0.15 38.51 -2.38
N LEU A 19 1.15 38.76 -2.17
CA LEU A 19 2.20 37.76 -2.40
C LEU A 19 2.15 36.76 -1.24
N ASP A 20 2.20 35.46 -1.54
CA ASP A 20 2.22 34.40 -0.54
C ASP A 20 3.64 33.83 -0.46
N ASP A 21 4.17 33.68 0.76
CA ASP A 21 5.47 33.07 0.99
C ASP A 21 5.39 31.54 0.84
N ALA A 22 6.55 30.90 0.68
CA ALA A 22 6.62 29.44 0.61
C ALA A 22 6.03 28.82 1.89
N SER A 23 4.92 28.08 1.73
CA SER A 23 4.27 27.39 2.83
C SER A 23 4.71 25.93 2.91
N GLN A 24 4.98 25.46 4.12
CA GLN A 24 5.31 24.07 4.37
C GLN A 24 4.04 23.21 4.37
N VAL A 25 4.10 22.07 3.69
CA VAL A 25 3.01 21.08 3.69
C VAL A 25 3.04 20.32 5.00
N GLN A 26 1.93 20.32 5.74
CA GLN A 26 1.82 19.50 6.95
C GLN A 26 1.39 18.09 6.56
N THR A 27 2.01 17.08 7.17
CA THR A 27 1.75 15.67 6.88
C THR A 27 1.42 14.92 8.17
N GLU A 28 0.40 14.07 8.11
CA GLU A 28 -0.03 13.19 9.20
C GLU A 28 -0.02 11.74 8.71
N SER A 29 0.60 10.83 9.47
CA SER A 29 0.63 9.39 9.14
C SER A 29 -0.67 8.72 9.57
N CYS A 30 -1.19 7.81 8.73
CA CYS A 30 -2.38 7.03 9.04
C CYS A 30 -2.05 5.59 9.43
N SER A 31 -2.94 4.98 10.21
CA SER A 31 -2.93 3.54 10.44
C SER A 31 -3.12 2.78 9.12
N CYS A 32 -2.42 1.67 8.96
CA CYS A 32 -2.53 0.83 7.75
C CYS A 32 -3.83 0.02 7.75
N LEU A 33 -4.54 0.02 6.63
CA LEU A 33 -5.71 -0.83 6.36
C LEU A 33 -5.35 -1.90 5.32
N LEU A 34 -6.16 -2.97 5.21
CA LEU A 34 -6.01 -4.01 4.18
C LEU A 34 -6.11 -3.47 2.74
N THR A 35 -6.66 -2.28 2.55
CA THR A 35 -6.72 -1.59 1.26
C THR A 35 -5.40 -0.95 0.86
N ASP A 36 -4.52 -0.68 1.82
CA ASP A 36 -3.19 -0.12 1.58
C ASP A 36 -2.17 -1.19 1.14
N PHE A 37 -2.61 -2.45 1.02
CA PHE A 37 -1.78 -3.56 0.57
C PHE A 37 -2.27 -4.12 -0.76
N GLU A 38 -1.30 -4.44 -1.61
CA GLU A 38 -1.48 -5.18 -2.86
C GLU A 38 -1.24 -6.68 -2.65
N CYS A 39 -1.80 -7.51 -3.54
CA CYS A 39 -1.54 -8.95 -3.47
C CYS A 39 -0.14 -9.27 -4.02
N SER A 40 0.60 -10.11 -3.28
CA SER A 40 1.88 -10.65 -3.74
C SER A 40 1.72 -11.44 -5.05
N PRO A 41 2.80 -11.61 -5.84
CA PRO A 41 2.79 -12.50 -6.99
C PRO A 41 2.24 -13.89 -6.63
N GLY A 42 1.40 -14.46 -7.50
CA GLY A 42 0.70 -15.72 -7.24
C GLY A 42 -0.62 -15.58 -6.46
N TYR A 43 -0.94 -14.40 -5.91
CA TYR A 43 -2.21 -14.13 -5.20
C TYR A 43 -3.11 -13.19 -6.02
N ARG A 44 -4.43 -13.32 -5.85
CA ARG A 44 -5.47 -12.45 -6.42
C ARG A 44 -6.40 -11.97 -5.32
N ARG A 45 -6.90 -10.73 -5.46
CA ARG A 45 -7.87 -10.18 -4.53
C ARG A 45 -9.24 -10.85 -4.73
N SER A 46 -9.79 -11.42 -3.67
CA SER A 46 -11.16 -11.94 -3.61
C SER A 46 -12.16 -10.78 -3.63
N LYS A 47 -13.45 -11.11 -3.86
CA LYS A 47 -14.56 -10.15 -3.72
C LYS A 47 -14.62 -9.55 -2.31
N ASP A 48 -14.22 -10.32 -1.30
CA ASP A 48 -14.15 -9.89 0.11
C ASP A 48 -12.91 -9.05 0.43
N GLY A 49 -12.09 -8.72 -0.57
CA GLY A 49 -10.90 -7.88 -0.40
C GLY A 49 -9.66 -8.60 0.14
N ILE A 50 -9.73 -9.92 0.32
CA ILE A 50 -8.64 -10.79 0.83
C ILE A 50 -7.81 -11.33 -0.34
N CYS A 51 -6.48 -11.36 -0.22
CA CYS A 51 -5.59 -11.99 -1.19
C CYS A 51 -5.58 -13.51 -1.05
N LEU A 52 -6.03 -14.22 -2.09
CA LEU A 52 -6.08 -15.68 -2.17
C LEU A 52 -5.18 -16.20 -3.30
N PRO A 53 -4.58 -17.40 -3.18
CA PRO A 53 -3.80 -17.99 -4.25
C PRO A 53 -4.59 -18.10 -5.56
N LYS A 54 -3.92 -17.81 -6.70
CA LYS A 54 -4.49 -18.03 -8.03
C LYS A 54 -4.53 -19.53 -8.32
N SER A 55 -5.66 -20.04 -8.81
CA SER A 55 -5.87 -21.48 -9.03
C SER A 55 -4.84 -22.14 -9.95
N HIS A 56 -4.32 -21.43 -10.96
CA HIS A 56 -3.29 -21.94 -11.87
C HIS A 56 -1.86 -21.88 -11.30
N TYR A 57 -1.67 -21.23 -10.14
CA TYR A 57 -0.37 -21.14 -9.45
C TYR A 57 -0.18 -22.25 -8.41
N ILE A 58 -1.15 -23.17 -8.29
CA ILE A 58 -1.11 -24.28 -7.33
C ILE A 58 -0.21 -25.44 -7.80
N LEU A 59 0.36 -25.39 -9.02
CA LEU A 59 1.03 -26.56 -9.60
C LEU A 59 2.53 -26.42 -9.91
N THR A 60 3.14 -25.25 -9.78
CA THR A 60 4.59 -25.12 -10.00
C THR A 60 5.18 -23.95 -9.21
N GLN A 61 5.31 -24.11 -7.90
CA GLN A 61 6.53 -23.62 -7.27
C GLN A 61 6.79 -24.49 -6.06
N ASP A 62 7.77 -25.36 -6.26
CA ASP A 62 8.37 -26.19 -5.26
C ASP A 62 8.52 -25.46 -3.92
N CYS A 63 8.12 -26.15 -2.87
CA CYS A 63 8.68 -25.96 -1.55
C CYS A 63 10.20 -26.13 -1.61
N SER A 64 10.94 -25.12 -2.09
CA SER A 64 12.33 -24.91 -1.66
C SER A 64 12.27 -24.16 -0.33
N CYS A 65 11.72 -24.83 0.69
CA CYS A 65 11.85 -24.46 2.10
C CYS A 65 13.29 -24.70 2.60
N HIS A 66 14.28 -24.50 1.73
CA HIS A 66 15.70 -24.64 1.97
C HIS A 66 16.38 -23.48 1.24
N ASP A 67 16.26 -22.31 1.85
CA ASP A 67 17.37 -21.41 2.14
C ASP A 67 16.78 -20.20 2.85
N ASN A 68 17.52 -19.67 3.82
CA ASN A 68 17.10 -18.61 4.74
C ASN A 68 16.89 -17.24 4.05
N ASN A 69 16.03 -17.17 3.04
CA ASN A 69 15.58 -15.94 2.41
C ASN A 69 14.03 -15.89 2.39
N THR A 70 13.49 -15.78 3.60
CA THR A 70 12.06 -15.85 3.94
C THR A 70 11.30 -14.56 3.63
N LEU A 71 11.46 -13.98 2.43
CA LEU A 71 10.62 -12.84 2.01
C LEU A 71 9.34 -13.28 1.31
N VAL A 72 9.33 -14.48 0.72
CA VAL A 72 8.17 -15.02 -0.01
C VAL A 72 7.23 -15.80 0.93
N THR A 73 7.76 -16.54 1.91
CA THR A 73 6.97 -17.31 2.89
C THR A 73 6.47 -16.51 4.08
N LYS A 74 7.08 -15.34 4.38
CA LYS A 74 6.70 -14.50 5.54
C LYS A 74 5.59 -13.49 5.20
N ARG A 75 5.37 -13.21 3.91
CA ARG A 75 4.29 -12.33 3.44
C ARG A 75 3.08 -13.20 3.15
N ARG A 76 2.00 -13.05 3.91
CA ARG A 76 0.72 -13.80 3.80
C ARG A 76 -0.05 -13.50 2.50
N GLY A 77 0.64 -13.34 1.36
CA GLY A 77 0.07 -12.94 0.08
C GLY A 77 -0.15 -11.43 -0.07
N TYR A 78 0.42 -10.58 0.80
CA TYR A 78 0.27 -9.12 0.76
C TYR A 78 1.62 -8.39 0.68
N VAL A 79 1.68 -7.31 -0.09
CA VAL A 79 2.80 -6.37 -0.21
C VAL A 79 2.26 -4.97 0.05
N LYS A 80 3.04 -4.11 0.74
CA LYS A 80 2.70 -2.70 0.93
C LYS A 80 3.10 -1.90 -0.29
#